data_AF-A0A6H9HJT1-F1
#
_entry.id   AF-A0A6H9HJT1-F1
#
_cell.length_a   1.000
_cell.length_b   1.000
_cell.length_c   1.000
_cell.angle_alpha   90.00
_cell.angle_beta   90.00
_cell.angle_gamma   90.00
#
_symmetry.space_group_name_H-M   'P 1'
#
loop_
_entity.id
_entity.type
_entity.pdbx_description
1 polymer ?
#
loop_
_entity_poly.entity_id
_entity_poly.type
_entity_poly.pdbx_seq_one_letter_code
_entity_poly.pdbx_strand_id
1 'polypeptide(L)'
;MILYAPSNEPMPADGPKVIPAATLVIFRNAAHGGPPELLMVQRARAMRFAGGAAVFPGGRVDPADRELGAALMPDQPIELAAARIAAIRETLEETGLMVAIRRPVTAEEAAQGRLMLLECGALAPVLERFGWEIVPKRLVLYAHWCPPWDKGFDTRFFVTDLGTGAVDVTVDATENTRLFWTSAAEALAMAARGEIAVIFPTRRNLERLARYGSHEDAIADIARHPVERIHPGIEMVDGEAWLMIPDGHGYPVRGQLKAHADRG
;
A
#
# COMPACT_ATOMS: atom_id res chain seq x y z
N MET A 1 -15.00 22.48 -0.07
CA MET A 1 -14.56 23.00 1.24
C MET A 1 -13.56 22.00 1.79
N ILE A 2 -12.29 22.39 1.96
CA ILE A 2 -11.28 21.52 2.59
C ILE A 2 -11.71 21.39 4.05
N LEU A 3 -12.21 20.22 4.45
CA LEU A 3 -12.75 20.02 5.80
C LEU A 3 -11.65 20.00 6.87
N TYR A 4 -10.42 19.62 6.52
CA TYR A 4 -9.28 19.52 7.42
C TYR A 4 -7.98 19.89 6.71
N ALA A 5 -7.07 20.58 7.40
CA ALA A 5 -5.75 20.91 6.85
C ALA A 5 -4.98 19.61 6.50
N PRO A 6 -4.30 19.54 5.34
CA PRO A 6 -3.52 18.37 4.99
C PRO A 6 -2.40 18.16 6.00
N SER A 7 -2.37 17.02 6.68
CA SER A 7 -1.31 16.66 7.63
C SER A 7 -1.17 15.15 7.74
N ASN A 8 0.04 14.69 8.10
CA ASN A 8 0.32 13.28 8.39
C ASN A 8 -0.09 12.86 9.82
N GLU A 9 -0.71 13.78 10.56
CA GLU A 9 -1.29 13.55 11.89
C GLU A 9 -2.49 12.59 11.84
N PRO A 10 -3.01 12.10 12.98
CA PRO A 10 -4.29 11.40 13.03
C PRO A 10 -5.44 12.26 12.48
N MET A 11 -6.55 11.62 12.07
CA MET A 11 -7.79 12.37 11.83
C MET A 11 -8.19 13.11 13.13
N PRO A 12 -8.57 14.40 13.06
CA PRO A 12 -9.06 15.13 14.23
C PRO A 12 -10.19 14.39 14.93
N ALA A 13 -10.28 14.54 16.25
CA ALA A 13 -11.25 13.81 17.07
C ALA A 13 -12.72 14.18 16.76
N ASP A 14 -12.94 15.38 16.22
CA ASP A 14 -14.22 15.88 15.70
C ASP A 14 -14.47 15.51 14.22
N GLY A 15 -13.51 14.84 13.59
CA GLY A 15 -13.60 14.32 12.23
C GLY A 15 -14.31 12.97 12.11
N PRO A 16 -14.45 12.44 10.88
CA PRO A 16 -15.04 11.13 10.64
C PRO A 16 -14.26 10.02 11.34
N LYS A 17 -14.97 8.99 11.81
CA LYS A 17 -14.40 7.79 12.40
C LYS A 17 -13.81 6.90 11.30
N VAL A 18 -12.57 7.18 10.93
CA VAL A 18 -11.80 6.43 9.93
C VAL A 18 -11.03 5.28 10.56
N ILE A 19 -10.67 4.29 9.74
CA ILE A 19 -9.94 3.09 10.14
C ILE A 19 -8.49 3.23 9.67
N PRO A 20 -7.50 3.37 10.57
CA PRO A 20 -6.09 3.43 10.20
C PRO A 20 -5.67 2.19 9.42
N ALA A 21 -4.99 2.40 8.29
CA ALA A 21 -4.52 1.34 7.42
C ALA A 21 -3.15 1.69 6.83
N ALA A 22 -2.46 0.67 6.34
CA ALA A 22 -1.19 0.81 5.67
C ALA A 22 -1.10 -0.08 4.43
N THR A 23 -0.40 0.41 3.41
CA THR A 23 -0.21 -0.29 2.15
C THR A 23 1.23 -0.17 1.71
N LEU A 24 1.82 -1.23 1.16
CA LEU A 24 3.21 -1.24 0.71
C LEU A 24 3.30 -1.47 -0.79
N VAL A 25 3.88 -0.49 -1.50
CA VAL A 25 4.26 -0.62 -2.91
C VAL A 25 5.70 -1.14 -2.95
N ILE A 26 5.85 -2.41 -3.33
CA ILE A 26 7.14 -3.09 -3.35
C ILE A 26 7.67 -3.09 -4.76
N PHE A 27 8.85 -2.49 -4.96
CA PHE A 27 9.56 -2.46 -6.23
C PHE A 27 10.50 -3.66 -6.35
N ARG A 28 10.66 -4.13 -7.58
CA ARG A 28 11.83 -4.91 -8.01
C ARG A 28 12.25 -4.49 -9.42
N ASN A 29 13.51 -4.78 -9.75
CA ASN A 29 13.98 -4.68 -11.13
C ASN A 29 13.28 -5.70 -12.02
N ALA A 30 12.84 -5.28 -13.22
CA ALA A 30 12.24 -6.19 -14.19
C ALA A 30 13.27 -7.21 -14.69
N ALA A 31 12.89 -8.49 -14.73
CA ALA A 31 13.78 -9.60 -15.09
C ALA A 31 14.39 -9.47 -16.50
N HIS A 32 13.67 -8.81 -17.41
CA HIS A 32 14.07 -8.61 -18.81
C HIS A 32 14.48 -7.16 -19.13
N GLY A 33 14.72 -6.33 -18.10
CA GLY A 33 14.86 -4.89 -18.25
C GLY A 33 13.52 -4.18 -18.51
N GLY A 34 13.55 -2.85 -18.54
CA GLY A 34 12.34 -2.02 -18.63
C GLY A 34 11.98 -1.34 -17.30
N PRO A 35 10.76 -0.76 -17.19
CA PRO A 35 10.33 -0.11 -15.95
C PRO A 35 10.25 -1.12 -14.79
N PRO A 36 10.37 -0.65 -13.54
CA PRO A 36 10.29 -1.53 -12.38
C PRO A 36 8.94 -2.24 -12.30
N GLU A 37 8.98 -3.45 -11.74
CA GLU A 37 7.78 -4.22 -11.45
C GLU A 37 7.35 -4.01 -10.01
N LEU A 38 6.04 -4.02 -9.80
CA LEU A 38 5.37 -3.84 -8.52
C LEU A 38 4.67 -5.13 -8.10
N LEU A 39 4.76 -5.49 -6.82
CA LEU A 39 3.99 -6.62 -6.29
C LEU A 39 2.52 -6.22 -6.14
N MET A 40 1.66 -6.96 -6.82
CA MET A 40 0.21 -6.79 -6.79
C MET A 40 -0.47 -8.04 -6.23
N VAL A 41 -1.55 -7.82 -5.49
CA VAL A 41 -2.43 -8.82 -4.90
C VAL A 41 -3.79 -8.69 -5.56
N GLN A 42 -4.28 -9.76 -6.18
CA GLN A 42 -5.64 -9.83 -6.72
C GLN A 42 -6.48 -10.80 -5.89
N ARG A 43 -7.52 -10.28 -5.24
CA ARG A 43 -8.49 -11.12 -4.51
C ARG A 43 -9.35 -11.90 -5.50
N ALA A 44 -9.68 -13.14 -5.19
CA ALA A 44 -10.54 -13.98 -6.00
C ALA A 44 -11.92 -13.33 -6.19
N ARG A 45 -12.49 -13.52 -7.39
CA ARG A 45 -13.76 -12.92 -7.83
C ARG A 45 -14.96 -13.26 -6.92
N ALA A 46 -14.88 -14.29 -6.08
CA ALA A 46 -15.97 -14.79 -5.24
C ALA A 46 -16.23 -14.01 -3.94
N MET A 47 -15.42 -13.00 -3.58
CA MET A 47 -15.61 -12.24 -2.34
C MET A 47 -16.59 -11.05 -2.48
N ARG A 48 -17.39 -10.81 -1.42
CA ARG A 48 -18.48 -9.80 -1.35
C ARG A 48 -18.06 -8.32 -1.48
N PHE A 49 -16.76 -7.99 -1.43
CA PHE A 49 -16.23 -6.63 -1.57
C PHE A 49 -14.96 -6.65 -2.42
N ALA A 50 -14.93 -5.88 -3.52
CA ALA A 50 -13.80 -5.78 -4.46
C ALA A 50 -13.29 -7.14 -5.03
N GLY A 51 -14.18 -8.11 -5.24
CA GLY A 51 -13.83 -9.38 -5.88
C GLY A 51 -13.21 -9.16 -7.27
N GLY A 52 -11.98 -9.62 -7.49
CA GLY A 52 -11.24 -9.43 -8.74
C GLY A 52 -10.42 -8.14 -8.82
N ALA A 53 -10.47 -7.26 -7.81
CA ALA A 53 -9.63 -6.07 -7.76
C ALA A 53 -8.17 -6.42 -7.44
N ALA A 54 -7.26 -5.82 -8.21
CA ALA A 54 -5.84 -5.81 -7.93
C ALA A 54 -5.51 -4.59 -7.06
N VAL A 55 -4.81 -4.86 -5.95
CA VAL A 55 -4.33 -3.88 -4.97
C VAL A 55 -2.87 -4.17 -4.65
N PHE A 56 -2.21 -3.26 -3.93
CA PHE A 56 -0.93 -3.55 -3.30
C PHE A 56 -1.15 -4.25 -1.96
N PRO A 57 -0.16 -5.00 -1.43
CA PRO A 57 -0.26 -5.61 -0.11
C PRO A 57 -0.55 -4.58 0.98
N GLY A 58 -1.43 -4.92 1.92
CA GLY A 58 -1.73 -4.02 3.04
C GLY A 58 -3.08 -4.27 3.71
N GLY A 59 -3.25 -3.63 4.85
CA GLY A 59 -4.41 -3.84 5.70
C GLY A 59 -4.50 -2.84 6.85
N ARG A 60 -5.22 -3.22 7.90
CA ARG A 60 -5.51 -2.34 9.04
C ARG A 60 -4.28 -2.23 9.94
N VAL A 61 -4.17 -1.11 10.63
CA VAL A 61 -3.20 -0.98 11.73
C VAL A 61 -3.83 -1.54 13.00
N ASP A 62 -3.18 -2.53 13.59
CA ASP A 62 -3.64 -3.21 14.80
C ASP A 62 -2.96 -2.65 16.06
N PRO A 63 -3.52 -2.89 17.26
CA PRO A 63 -2.90 -2.46 18.52
C PRO A 63 -1.46 -2.97 18.68
N ALA A 64 -1.18 -4.21 18.29
CA ALA A 64 0.16 -4.79 18.33
C ALA A 64 1.17 -4.05 17.43
N ASP A 65 0.70 -3.47 16.30
CA ASP A 65 1.55 -2.66 15.42
C ASP A 65 1.97 -1.35 16.10
N ARG A 66 1.09 -0.77 16.93
CA ARG A 66 1.38 0.44 17.71
C ARG A 66 2.38 0.15 18.82
N GLU A 67 2.20 -0.95 19.55
CA GLU A 67 3.12 -1.38 20.60
C GLU A 67 4.53 -1.60 20.05
N LEU A 68 4.64 -2.39 18.97
CA LEU A 68 5.93 -2.64 18.31
C LEU A 68 6.51 -1.37 17.68
N GLY A 69 5.67 -0.53 17.07
CA GLY A 69 6.07 0.76 16.49
C GLY A 69 6.65 1.71 17.54
N ALA A 70 6.02 1.83 18.71
CA ALA A 70 6.50 2.63 19.82
C ALA A 70 7.86 2.13 20.35
N ALA A 71 8.04 0.81 20.43
CA ALA A 71 9.28 0.21 20.90
C ALA A 71 10.46 0.42 19.92
N LEU A 72 10.21 0.28 18.61
CA LEU A 72 11.27 0.34 17.58
C LEU A 72 11.55 1.75 17.05
N MET A 73 10.58 2.66 17.14
CA MET A 73 10.65 4.01 16.57
C MET A 73 10.10 5.06 17.54
N PRO A 74 10.65 5.18 18.77
CA PRO A 74 10.12 6.07 19.80
C PRO A 74 10.13 7.55 19.41
N ASP A 75 11.02 7.95 18.49
CA ASP A 75 11.13 9.33 18.01
C ASP A 75 10.18 9.67 16.86
N GLN A 76 9.38 8.71 16.35
CA GLN A 76 8.40 8.95 15.29
C GLN A 76 6.98 9.13 15.84
N PRO A 77 6.13 9.92 15.15
CA PRO A 77 4.70 9.94 15.44
C PRO A 77 4.12 8.52 15.44
N ILE A 78 3.35 8.18 16.48
CA ILE A 78 2.91 6.79 16.71
C ILE A 78 2.10 6.20 15.55
N GLU A 79 1.23 6.99 14.90
CA GLU A 79 0.46 6.51 13.74
C GLU A 79 1.36 6.15 12.56
N LEU A 80 2.45 6.91 12.37
CA LEU A 80 3.38 6.69 11.29
C LEU A 80 4.30 5.49 11.55
N ALA A 81 4.69 5.31 12.81
CA ALA A 81 5.43 4.14 13.29
C ALA A 81 4.57 2.86 13.15
N ALA A 82 3.34 2.90 13.64
CA ALA A 82 2.40 1.77 13.59
C ALA A 82 2.04 1.40 12.15
N ALA A 83 1.80 2.38 11.27
CA ALA A 83 1.52 2.12 9.86
C ALA A 83 2.69 1.43 9.14
N ARG A 84 3.96 1.72 9.50
CA ARG A 84 5.11 0.98 8.95
C ARG A 84 5.13 -0.46 9.41
N ILE A 85 4.83 -0.72 10.69
CA ILE A 85 4.77 -2.08 11.21
C ILE A 85 3.63 -2.85 10.53
N ALA A 86 2.44 -2.26 10.44
CA ALA A 86 1.30 -2.84 9.74
C ALA A 86 1.65 -3.17 8.29
N ALA A 87 2.30 -2.26 7.55
CA ALA A 87 2.73 -2.53 6.18
C ALA A 87 3.67 -3.74 6.06
N ILE A 88 4.62 -3.91 7.00
CA ILE A 88 5.54 -5.06 7.03
C ILE A 88 4.79 -6.34 7.38
N ARG A 89 3.94 -6.30 8.42
CA ARG A 89 3.14 -7.41 8.90
C ARG A 89 2.22 -7.94 7.80
N GLU A 90 1.39 -7.07 7.23
CA GLU A 90 0.43 -7.40 6.16
C GLU A 90 1.14 -7.95 4.92
N THR A 91 2.32 -7.42 4.57
CA THR A 91 3.12 -7.97 3.46
C THR A 91 3.51 -9.44 3.72
N LEU A 92 3.95 -9.76 4.93
CA LEU A 92 4.28 -11.14 5.29
C LEU A 92 3.03 -12.03 5.29
N GLU A 93 1.91 -11.57 5.86
CA GLU A 93 0.64 -12.30 5.91
C GLU A 93 0.09 -12.62 4.51
N GLU A 94 0.01 -11.62 3.64
CA GLU A 94 -0.64 -11.75 2.33
C GLU A 94 0.26 -12.41 1.28
N THR A 95 1.58 -12.19 1.37
CA THR A 95 2.49 -12.55 0.28
C THR A 95 3.58 -13.56 0.67
N GLY A 96 3.82 -13.77 1.97
CA GLY A 96 4.97 -14.56 2.44
C GLY A 96 6.32 -13.89 2.24
N LEU A 97 6.35 -12.64 1.80
CA LEU A 97 7.57 -11.87 1.65
C LEU A 97 7.90 -11.13 2.94
N MET A 98 9.07 -11.39 3.51
CA MET A 98 9.60 -10.58 4.59
C MET A 98 10.40 -9.39 4.04
N VAL A 99 9.99 -8.17 4.40
CA VAL A 99 10.58 -6.92 3.89
C VAL A 99 11.25 -6.11 4.99
N ALA A 100 12.04 -5.11 4.58
CA ALA A 100 12.74 -4.20 5.48
C ALA A 100 13.65 -4.90 6.50
N ILE A 101 14.11 -6.12 6.21
CA ILE A 101 14.91 -6.91 7.14
C ILE A 101 16.40 -6.51 7.08
N ARG A 102 17.09 -6.49 8.22
CA ARG A 102 18.53 -6.20 8.33
C ARG A 102 19.38 -7.22 7.58
N ARG A 103 19.03 -8.50 7.72
CA ARG A 103 19.70 -9.65 7.11
C ARG A 103 18.72 -10.39 6.20
N PRO A 104 19.15 -10.89 5.04
CA PRO A 104 18.27 -11.68 4.17
C PRO A 104 17.63 -12.84 4.91
N VAL A 105 16.35 -13.11 4.60
CA VAL A 105 15.56 -14.22 5.12
C VAL A 105 15.34 -15.19 3.97
N THR A 106 15.54 -16.48 4.21
CA THR A 106 15.28 -17.50 3.19
C THR A 106 13.78 -17.67 2.95
N ALA A 107 13.39 -18.19 1.78
CA ALA A 107 11.98 -18.45 1.49
C ALA A 107 11.34 -19.44 2.48
N GLU A 108 12.10 -20.43 2.97
CA GLU A 108 11.64 -21.39 3.97
C GLU A 108 11.38 -20.72 5.33
N GLU A 109 12.31 -19.90 5.82
CA GLU A 109 12.12 -19.15 7.07
C GLU A 109 10.94 -18.18 6.95
N ALA A 110 10.80 -17.50 5.80
CA ALA A 110 9.68 -16.59 5.56
C ALA A 110 8.33 -17.32 5.58
N ALA A 111 8.25 -18.52 4.98
CA ALA A 111 7.06 -19.36 5.00
C ALA A 111 6.71 -19.81 6.43
N GLN A 112 7.69 -20.24 7.23
CA GLN A 112 7.48 -20.62 8.63
C GLN A 112 7.06 -19.42 9.49
N GLY A 113 7.71 -18.27 9.31
CA GLY A 113 7.35 -17.04 10.02
C GLY A 113 5.94 -16.56 9.65
N ARG A 114 5.53 -16.68 8.39
CA ARG A 114 4.16 -16.40 7.96
C ARG A 114 3.15 -17.34 8.64
N LEU A 115 3.42 -18.64 8.70
CA LEU A 115 2.51 -19.58 9.39
C LEU A 115 2.33 -19.21 10.85
N MET A 116 3.42 -18.89 11.56
CA MET A 116 3.36 -18.43 12.94
C MET A 116 2.59 -17.10 13.06
N LEU A 117 2.82 -16.16 12.13
CA LEU A 117 2.10 -14.89 12.12
C LEU A 117 0.59 -15.08 11.96
N LEU A 118 0.17 -15.96 11.05
CA LEU A 118 -1.25 -16.27 10.84
C LEU A 118 -1.88 -16.96 12.06
N GLU A 119 -1.10 -17.67 12.87
CA GLU A 119 -1.56 -18.30 14.11
C GLU A 119 -1.68 -17.30 15.27
N CYS A 120 -0.67 -16.44 15.46
CA CYS A 120 -0.60 -15.55 16.64
C CYS A 120 -1.15 -14.13 16.39
N GLY A 121 -1.30 -13.71 15.14
CA GLY A 121 -1.84 -12.41 14.74
C GLY A 121 -0.94 -11.21 15.05
N ALA A 122 0.34 -11.40 15.37
CA ALA A 122 1.25 -10.31 15.72
C ALA A 122 2.67 -10.54 15.20
N LEU A 123 3.30 -9.47 14.71
CA LEU A 123 4.66 -9.55 14.15
C LEU A 123 5.74 -9.73 15.23
N ALA A 124 5.59 -9.12 16.41
CA ALA A 124 6.64 -9.12 17.44
C ALA A 124 7.07 -10.53 17.90
N PRO A 125 6.16 -11.47 18.22
CA PRO A 125 6.54 -12.85 18.57
C PRO A 125 7.26 -13.59 17.44
N VAL A 126 6.92 -13.29 16.18
CA VAL A 126 7.58 -13.87 15.00
C VAL A 126 9.01 -13.35 14.91
N LEU A 127 9.22 -12.03 15.07
CA LEU A 127 10.56 -11.45 15.07
C LEU A 127 11.44 -12.06 16.15
N GLU A 128 10.90 -12.23 17.36
CA GLU A 128 11.61 -12.85 18.49
C GLU A 128 11.98 -14.31 18.20
N ARG A 129 11.01 -15.11 17.74
CA ARG A 129 11.19 -16.55 17.49
C ARG A 129 12.27 -16.83 16.45
N PHE A 130 12.30 -16.04 15.38
CA PHE A 130 13.23 -16.23 14.26
C PHE A 130 14.50 -15.36 14.38
N GLY A 131 14.63 -14.56 15.44
CA GLY A 131 15.77 -13.64 15.60
C GLY A 131 15.86 -12.60 14.47
N TRP A 132 14.72 -12.21 13.92
CA TRP A 132 14.62 -11.27 12.81
C TRP A 132 14.67 -9.83 13.30
N GLU A 133 15.54 -9.04 12.67
CA GLU A 133 15.66 -7.61 12.93
C GLU A 133 15.17 -6.80 11.74
N ILE A 134 14.05 -6.09 11.91
CA ILE A 134 13.54 -5.16 10.88
C ILE A 134 14.15 -3.76 10.99
N VAL A 135 14.14 -3.05 9.87
CA VAL A 135 14.60 -1.68 9.68
C VAL A 135 13.46 -0.88 9.05
N PRO A 136 12.38 -0.57 9.80
CA PRO A 136 11.14 -0.01 9.23
C PRO A 136 11.34 1.32 8.48
N LYS A 137 12.41 2.07 8.80
CA LYS A 137 12.79 3.30 8.10
C LYS A 137 13.15 3.09 6.61
N ARG A 138 13.36 1.85 6.16
CA ARG A 138 13.49 1.52 4.72
C ARG A 138 12.19 1.74 3.94
N LEU A 139 11.04 1.76 4.62
CA LEU A 139 9.76 2.14 4.03
C LEU A 139 9.65 3.67 3.99
N VAL A 140 9.64 4.23 2.79
CA VAL A 140 9.47 5.67 2.56
C VAL A 140 7.98 5.98 2.37
N LEU A 141 7.48 6.99 3.09
CA LEU A 141 6.07 7.41 2.96
C LEU A 141 5.85 8.01 1.56
N TYR A 142 4.86 7.49 0.84
CA TYR A 142 4.60 7.81 -0.57
C TYR A 142 3.30 8.57 -0.80
N ALA A 143 2.23 8.17 -0.11
CA ALA A 143 0.94 8.83 -0.17
C ALA A 143 0.15 8.62 1.12
N HIS A 144 -0.80 9.50 1.40
CA HIS A 144 -1.71 9.37 2.54
C HIS A 144 -3.12 9.63 2.05
N TRP A 145 -3.94 8.58 1.97
CA TRP A 145 -5.31 8.64 1.47
C TRP A 145 -6.27 8.51 2.62
N CYS A 146 -7.20 9.46 2.73
CA CYS A 146 -8.20 9.43 3.79
C CYS A 146 -9.53 9.96 3.26
N PRO A 147 -10.54 9.11 3.07
CA PRO A 147 -11.85 9.57 2.63
C PRO A 147 -12.54 10.40 3.72
N PRO A 148 -13.30 11.46 3.38
CA PRO A 148 -13.98 12.32 4.34
C PRO A 148 -15.32 11.73 4.85
N TRP A 149 -15.39 10.43 5.17
CA TRP A 149 -16.60 9.77 5.69
C TRP A 149 -16.28 8.63 6.68
N ASP A 150 -17.25 8.32 7.54
CA ASP A 150 -17.12 7.27 8.56
C ASP A 150 -16.84 5.89 7.95
N LYS A 151 -16.08 5.08 8.67
CA LYS A 151 -15.69 3.70 8.31
C LYS A 151 -14.85 3.61 7.02
N GLY A 152 -14.40 4.73 6.48
CA GLY A 152 -13.39 4.74 5.42
C GLY A 152 -11.98 4.51 5.98
N PHE A 153 -11.07 4.05 5.13
CA PHE A 153 -9.70 3.75 5.53
C PHE A 153 -8.79 5.00 5.48
N ASP A 154 -8.09 5.29 6.58
CA ASP A 154 -7.00 6.26 6.66
C ASP A 154 -5.68 5.58 6.29
N THR A 155 -5.45 5.43 4.99
CA THR A 155 -4.38 4.58 4.45
C THR A 155 -3.10 5.36 4.18
N ARG A 156 -2.02 4.97 4.85
CA ARG A 156 -0.65 5.42 4.53
C ARG A 156 0.00 4.43 3.57
N PHE A 157 0.41 4.92 2.41
CA PHE A 157 1.14 4.14 1.41
C PHE A 157 2.64 4.34 1.61
N PHE A 158 3.39 3.25 1.58
CA PHE A 158 4.84 3.26 1.61
C PHE A 158 5.40 2.68 0.31
N VAL A 159 6.64 3.04 0.00
CA VAL A 159 7.45 2.39 -1.05
C VAL A 159 8.68 1.75 -0.43
N THR A 160 9.10 0.62 -0.98
CA THR A 160 10.38 -0.02 -0.70
C THR A 160 10.88 -0.73 -1.95
N ASP A 161 12.19 -0.96 -2.03
CA ASP A 161 12.81 -1.73 -3.11
C ASP A 161 13.48 -3.00 -2.56
N LEU A 162 13.29 -4.12 -3.26
CA LEU A 162 13.99 -5.38 -2.99
C LEU A 162 15.36 -5.44 -3.68
N GLY A 163 15.64 -4.54 -4.62
CA GLY A 163 16.91 -4.39 -5.34
C GLY A 163 17.22 -5.52 -6.34
N THR A 164 16.69 -6.72 -6.14
CA THR A 164 16.92 -7.89 -7.00
C THR A 164 15.63 -8.28 -7.74
N GLY A 165 15.74 -8.53 -9.05
CA GLY A 165 14.61 -9.03 -9.85
C GLY A 165 14.27 -10.51 -9.61
N ALA A 166 15.08 -11.21 -8.82
CA ALA A 166 14.99 -12.65 -8.58
C ALA A 166 14.35 -12.99 -7.21
N VAL A 167 13.25 -12.31 -6.88
CA VAL A 167 12.40 -12.71 -5.75
C VAL A 167 11.17 -13.37 -6.33
N ASP A 168 11.20 -14.70 -6.39
CA ASP A 168 10.00 -15.48 -6.62
C ASP A 168 9.13 -15.36 -5.38
N VAL A 169 7.97 -14.72 -5.54
CA VAL A 169 6.94 -14.77 -4.51
C VAL A 169 6.31 -16.13 -4.64
N THR A 170 6.42 -16.96 -3.59
CA THR A 170 5.74 -18.24 -3.53
C THR A 170 4.28 -17.97 -3.80
N VAL A 171 3.80 -18.41 -4.97
CA VAL A 171 2.38 -18.34 -5.32
C VAL A 171 1.71 -19.40 -4.47
N ASP A 172 1.49 -19.06 -3.21
CA ASP A 172 0.58 -19.78 -2.37
C ASP A 172 -0.80 -19.46 -2.92
N ALA A 173 -1.22 -20.27 -3.90
CA ALA A 173 -2.60 -20.36 -4.35
C ALA A 173 -3.45 -20.93 -3.21
N THR A 174 -3.48 -20.24 -2.08
CA THR A 174 -4.64 -20.28 -1.19
C THR A 174 -5.84 -19.88 -2.05
N GLU A 175 -6.96 -20.58 -1.86
CA GLU A 175 -8.09 -20.63 -2.80
C GLU A 175 -8.68 -19.27 -3.23
N ASN A 176 -8.24 -18.15 -2.64
CA ASN A 176 -8.88 -16.85 -2.78
C ASN A 176 -7.96 -15.66 -3.15
N THR A 177 -6.67 -15.83 -3.47
CA THR A 177 -5.79 -14.68 -3.81
C THR A 177 -4.71 -15.06 -4.84
N ARG A 178 -4.45 -14.18 -5.82
CA ARG A 178 -3.37 -14.29 -6.82
C ARG A 178 -2.34 -13.19 -6.62
N LEU A 179 -1.07 -13.57 -6.44
CA LEU A 179 0.07 -12.67 -6.40
C LEU A 179 0.71 -12.58 -7.78
N PHE A 180 1.11 -11.38 -8.20
CA PHE A 180 1.81 -11.20 -9.47
C PHE A 180 2.64 -9.93 -9.46
N TRP A 181 3.72 -9.96 -10.23
CA TRP A 181 4.56 -8.81 -10.51
C TRP A 181 4.18 -8.22 -11.87
N THR A 182 4.07 -6.89 -11.94
CA THR A 182 3.81 -6.19 -13.20
C THR A 182 4.28 -4.73 -13.10
N SER A 183 4.57 -4.08 -14.22
CA SER A 183 4.81 -2.64 -14.21
C SER A 183 3.52 -1.87 -13.94
N ALA A 184 3.63 -0.65 -13.40
CA ALA A 184 2.44 0.18 -13.17
C ALA A 184 1.67 0.49 -14.47
N ALA A 185 2.39 0.70 -15.58
CA ALA A 185 1.79 0.91 -16.90
C ALA A 185 1.03 -0.33 -17.40
N GLU A 186 1.60 -1.53 -17.22
CA GLU A 186 0.92 -2.76 -17.62
C GLU A 186 -0.28 -3.06 -16.72
N ALA A 187 -0.21 -2.82 -15.41
CA ALA A 187 -1.39 -2.95 -14.54
C ALA A 187 -2.57 -2.06 -15.01
N LEU A 188 -2.29 -0.82 -15.44
CA LEU A 188 -3.29 0.07 -16.01
C LEU A 188 -3.84 -0.46 -17.35
N ALA A 189 -2.97 -1.04 -18.19
CA ALA A 189 -3.36 -1.66 -19.45
C ALA A 189 -4.24 -2.91 -19.23
N MET A 190 -3.86 -3.81 -18.31
CA MET A 190 -4.67 -4.95 -17.88
C MET A 190 -6.05 -4.51 -17.39
N ALA A 191 -6.12 -3.42 -16.61
CA ALA A 191 -7.38 -2.86 -16.17
C ALA A 191 -8.23 -2.29 -17.32
N ALA A 192 -7.60 -1.63 -18.30
CA ALA A 192 -8.29 -1.15 -19.49
C ALA A 192 -8.81 -2.29 -20.37
N ARG A 193 -8.14 -3.45 -20.38
CA ARG A 193 -8.58 -4.68 -21.05
C ARG A 193 -9.59 -5.50 -20.23
N GLY A 194 -9.90 -5.10 -19.00
CA GLY A 194 -10.84 -5.80 -18.10
C GLY A 194 -10.29 -7.09 -17.49
N GLU A 195 -8.96 -7.31 -17.54
CA GLU A 195 -8.30 -8.48 -16.97
C GLU A 195 -8.24 -8.42 -15.43
N ILE A 196 -8.10 -7.22 -14.89
CA ILE A 196 -8.15 -6.90 -13.46
C ILE A 196 -9.07 -5.71 -13.21
N ALA A 197 -9.72 -5.66 -12.04
CA ALA A 197 -10.35 -4.43 -11.57
C ALA A 197 -9.33 -3.62 -10.76
N VAL A 198 -9.44 -2.29 -10.75
CA VAL A 198 -8.59 -1.42 -9.91
C VAL A 198 -9.45 -0.31 -9.31
N ILE A 199 -9.44 -0.21 -7.99
CA ILE A 199 -10.17 0.83 -7.26
C ILE A 199 -9.50 2.19 -7.44
N PHE A 200 -10.27 3.27 -7.21
CA PHE A 200 -9.82 4.65 -7.47
C PHE A 200 -8.44 5.00 -6.83
N PRO A 201 -8.19 4.76 -5.53
CA PRO A 201 -6.88 5.05 -4.95
C PRO A 201 -5.74 4.28 -5.63
N THR A 202 -5.92 2.98 -5.87
CA THR A 202 -4.91 2.16 -6.56
C THR A 202 -4.64 2.67 -7.96
N ARG A 203 -5.68 3.00 -8.73
CA ARG A 203 -5.55 3.55 -10.09
C ARG A 203 -4.74 4.85 -10.10
N ARG A 204 -5.06 5.79 -9.21
CA ARG A 204 -4.32 7.06 -9.07
C ARG A 204 -2.85 6.82 -8.72
N ASN A 205 -2.60 5.93 -7.76
CA ASN A 205 -1.23 5.58 -7.38
C ASN A 205 -0.48 4.94 -8.56
N LEU A 206 -1.09 4.02 -9.30
CA LEU A 206 -0.50 3.39 -10.48
C LEU A 206 -0.17 4.42 -11.58
N GLU A 207 -1.04 5.38 -11.86
CA GLU A 207 -0.77 6.41 -12.88
C GLU A 207 0.39 7.32 -12.49
N ARG A 208 0.55 7.64 -11.20
CA ARG A 208 1.72 8.35 -10.70
C ARG A 208 2.98 7.48 -10.79
N LEU A 209 2.90 6.21 -10.37
CA LEU A 209 4.01 5.25 -10.42
C LEU A 209 4.48 4.93 -11.86
N ALA A 210 3.57 4.94 -12.84
CA ALA A 210 3.88 4.68 -14.25
C ALA A 210 4.79 5.73 -14.88
N ARG A 211 5.06 6.85 -14.21
CA ARG A 211 6.00 7.89 -14.64
C ARG A 211 7.45 7.58 -14.27
N TYR A 212 7.70 6.57 -13.44
CA TYR A 212 9.03 6.30 -12.87
C TYR A 212 9.75 5.19 -13.65
N GLY A 213 11.01 5.45 -14.00
CA GLY A 213 11.90 4.46 -14.61
C GLY A 213 12.63 3.60 -13.59
N SER A 214 12.65 3.99 -12.30
CA SER A 214 13.24 3.23 -11.21
C SER A 214 12.61 3.56 -9.85
N HIS A 215 13.05 2.86 -8.79
CA HIS A 215 12.68 3.22 -7.41
C HIS A 215 13.28 4.57 -7.01
N GLU A 216 14.49 4.91 -7.44
CA GLU A 216 15.13 6.21 -7.19
C GLU A 216 14.32 7.36 -7.79
N ASP A 217 13.74 7.18 -8.98
CA ASP A 217 12.83 8.17 -9.56
C ASP A 217 11.61 8.41 -8.67
N ALA A 218 11.05 7.34 -8.09
CA ALA A 218 9.95 7.45 -7.14
C ALA A 218 10.35 8.25 -5.89
N ILE A 219 11.53 7.97 -5.31
CA ILE A 219 12.08 8.71 -4.18
C ILE A 219 12.29 10.19 -4.52
N ALA A 220 12.82 10.48 -5.71
CA ALA A 220 13.03 11.85 -6.19
C ALA A 220 11.70 12.61 -6.38
N ASP A 221 10.64 11.96 -6.89
CA ASP A 221 9.31 12.57 -7.02
C ASP A 221 8.67 12.82 -5.65
N ILE A 222 8.77 11.87 -4.71
CA ILE A 222 8.29 12.04 -3.33
C ILE A 222 8.95 13.25 -2.67
N ALA A 223 10.26 13.44 -2.87
CA ALA A 223 10.97 14.59 -2.31
C ALA A 223 10.50 15.94 -2.89
N ARG A 224 9.98 15.95 -4.14
CA ARG A 224 9.41 17.15 -4.79
C ARG A 224 7.96 17.43 -4.39
N HIS A 225 7.24 16.40 -3.95
CA HIS A 225 5.84 16.47 -3.53
C HIS A 225 5.68 15.87 -2.14
N PRO A 226 5.97 16.64 -1.07
CA PRO A 226 5.80 16.16 0.30
C PRO A 226 4.44 15.53 0.55
N VAL A 227 4.40 14.43 1.29
CA VAL A 227 3.17 13.68 1.52
C VAL A 227 2.25 14.45 2.45
N GLU A 228 1.07 14.73 1.94
CA GLU A 228 -0.05 15.34 2.63
C GLU A 228 -1.29 14.44 2.47
N ARG A 229 -2.20 14.53 3.44
CA ARG A 229 -3.43 13.74 3.43
C ARG A 229 -4.36 14.16 2.29
N ILE A 230 -4.71 13.20 1.45
CA ILE A 230 -5.58 13.32 0.29
C ILE A 230 -7.01 12.98 0.70
N HIS A 231 -7.92 13.93 0.55
CA HIS A 231 -9.35 13.75 0.72
C HIS A 231 -10.05 13.73 -0.64
N PRO A 232 -10.40 12.55 -1.20
CA PRO A 232 -11.18 12.50 -2.43
C PRO A 232 -12.56 13.14 -2.22
N GLY A 233 -13.00 13.92 -3.20
CA GLY A 233 -14.27 14.63 -3.19
C GLY A 233 -15.05 14.43 -4.49
N ILE A 234 -16.35 14.74 -4.44
CA ILE A 234 -17.17 14.83 -5.66
C ILE A 234 -17.17 16.27 -6.15
N GLU A 235 -16.82 16.46 -7.42
CA GLU A 235 -16.88 17.74 -8.13
C GLU A 235 -17.85 17.61 -9.32
N MET A 236 -18.54 18.69 -9.66
CA MET A 236 -19.38 18.74 -10.87
C MET A 236 -18.57 19.35 -12.00
N VAL A 237 -18.33 18.60 -13.07
CA VAL A 237 -17.61 19.04 -14.27
C VAL A 237 -18.52 18.82 -15.47
N ASP A 238 -18.83 19.89 -16.19
CA ASP A 238 -19.72 19.88 -17.37
C ASP A 238 -21.08 19.18 -17.14
N GLY A 239 -21.62 19.30 -15.92
CA GLY A 239 -22.90 18.69 -15.54
C GLY A 239 -22.81 17.23 -15.08
N GLU A 240 -21.63 16.63 -15.09
CA GLU A 240 -21.37 15.27 -14.61
C GLU A 240 -20.68 15.26 -13.25
N ALA A 241 -20.96 14.23 -12.43
CA ALA A 241 -20.30 14.04 -11.14
C ALA A 241 -18.98 13.30 -11.31
N TRP A 242 -17.88 13.91 -10.88
CA TRP A 242 -16.52 13.39 -10.93
C TRP A 242 -16.01 13.10 -9.53
N LEU A 243 -15.34 11.96 -9.36
CA LEU A 243 -14.54 11.68 -8.16
C LEU A 243 -13.13 12.21 -8.38
N MET A 244 -12.71 13.18 -7.57
CA MET A 244 -11.49 13.96 -7.74
C MET A 244 -10.62 13.92 -6.49
N ILE A 245 -9.30 14.02 -6.67
CA ILE A 245 -8.34 14.39 -5.61
C ILE A 245 -7.91 15.87 -5.77
N PRO A 246 -7.43 16.54 -4.70
CA PRO A 246 -6.86 17.88 -4.79
C PRO A 246 -5.61 17.95 -5.68
N ASP A 247 -5.26 19.15 -6.14
CA ASP A 247 -3.96 19.43 -6.77
C ASP A 247 -2.79 19.32 -5.77
N GLY A 248 -1.56 19.33 -6.29
CA GLY A 248 -0.35 19.48 -5.46
C GLY A 248 0.26 18.17 -4.94
N HIS A 249 -0.40 17.03 -5.13
CA HIS A 249 0.06 15.72 -4.64
C HIS A 249 0.88 14.89 -5.65
N GLY A 250 1.32 15.49 -6.77
CA GLY A 250 2.17 14.83 -7.79
C GLY A 250 1.45 13.87 -8.76
N TYR A 251 0.14 13.70 -8.63
CA TYR A 251 -0.64 12.80 -9.48
C TYR A 251 -0.90 13.41 -10.88
N PRO A 252 -0.61 12.67 -11.97
CA PRO A 252 -0.82 13.19 -13.33
C PRO A 252 -2.30 13.22 -13.74
N VAL A 253 -3.16 12.42 -13.09
CA VAL A 253 -4.59 12.38 -13.37
C VAL A 253 -5.35 12.53 -12.05
N ARG A 254 -6.22 13.53 -11.97
CA ARG A 254 -6.87 13.90 -10.71
C ARG A 254 -8.22 13.27 -10.44
N GLY A 255 -8.92 12.80 -11.47
CA GLY A 255 -10.18 12.14 -11.23
C GLY A 255 -10.70 11.32 -12.39
N GLN A 256 -11.91 10.84 -12.20
CA GLN A 256 -12.68 10.07 -13.16
C GLN A 256 -14.17 10.26 -12.91
N LEU A 257 -14.99 9.98 -13.91
CA LEU A 257 -16.44 9.95 -13.76
C LEU A 257 -16.84 9.03 -12.59
N LYS A 258 -17.68 9.55 -11.70
CA LYS A 258 -18.18 8.82 -10.53
C LYS A 258 -18.92 7.54 -10.93
N ALA A 259 -19.58 7.53 -12.09
CA ALA A 259 -20.27 6.36 -12.63
C ALA A 259 -19.32 5.19 -12.94
N HIS A 260 -18.04 5.47 -13.20
CA HIS A 260 -17.02 4.46 -13.50
C HIS A 260 -16.07 4.21 -12.32
N ALA A 261 -16.31 4.85 -11.18
CA ALA A 261 -15.47 4.74 -10.00
C ALA A 261 -15.90 3.57 -9.12
N ASP A 262 -15.16 2.47 -9.19
CA ASP A 262 -15.21 1.42 -8.18
C ASP A 262 -14.70 1.99 -6.85
N ARG A 263 -15.59 2.01 -5.86
CA ARG A 263 -15.28 2.44 -4.50
C ARG A 263 -14.59 1.27 -3.79
N GLY A 264 -13.32 1.46 -3.45
CA GLY A 264 -12.63 0.66 -2.42
C GLY A 264 -12.90 1.21 -1.04
#